data_AF-A0AAN8IY17-F1
#
_entry.id   AF-A0AAN8IY17-F1
#
_cell.length_a   1.000
_cell.length_b   1.000
_cell.length_c   1.000
_cell.angle_alpha   90.00
_cell.angle_beta   90.00
_cell.angle_gamma   90.00
#
_symmetry.space_group_name_H-M   'P 1'
#
loop_
_entity.id
_entity.type
_entity.pdbx_description
1 polymer ?
#
loop_
_entity_poly.entity_id
_entity_poly.type
_entity_poly.pdbx_seq_one_letter_code
_entity_poly.pdbx_strand_id
1 'polypeptide(L)'
;LQVPDAMAAVALGPKGRTLNEIKAYSGCRIKISEKDDDSVPEGMRLISILGTETEIKLCKLMLQRVVNEHSGRKKEAVIFLKMNVLTVLLQ
;
A
#
# COMPACT_ATOMS: atom_id res chain seq x y z
N LEU A 1 2.68 5.58 -2.36
CA LEU A 1 1.73 4.93 -3.29
C LEU A 1 0.35 5.53 -3.04
N GLN A 2 -0.25 6.21 -4.00
CA GLN A 2 -1.63 6.71 -3.84
C GLN A 2 -2.62 5.63 -4.29
N VAL A 3 -3.65 5.38 -3.49
CA VAL A 3 -4.71 4.40 -3.78
C VAL A 3 -6.07 4.96 -3.38
N PRO A 4 -7.16 4.54 -4.03
CA PRO A 4 -8.52 4.83 -3.56
C PRO A 4 -8.75 4.36 -2.13
N ASP A 5 -9.61 5.06 -1.39
CA ASP A 5 -10.03 4.70 -0.02
C ASP A 5 -10.48 3.25 0.12
N ALA A 6 -11.25 2.77 -0.86
CA ALA A 6 -11.75 1.40 -0.88
C ALA A 6 -10.60 0.38 -0.91
N MET A 7 -9.54 0.65 -1.68
CA MET A 7 -8.37 -0.22 -1.76
C MET A 7 -7.52 -0.15 -0.48
N ALA A 8 -7.38 1.05 0.11
CA ALA A 8 -6.72 1.20 1.41
C ALA A 8 -7.47 0.43 2.52
N ALA A 9 -8.81 0.46 2.51
CA ALA A 9 -9.64 -0.30 3.46
C ALA A 9 -9.46 -1.81 3.29
N VAL A 10 -9.39 -2.30 2.06
CA VAL A 10 -9.09 -3.71 1.74
C VAL A 10 -7.69 -4.11 2.22
N ALA A 11 -6.67 -3.26 1.98
CA ALA A 11 -5.31 -3.50 2.45
C ALA A 11 -5.20 -3.49 3.98
N LEU A 12 -5.93 -2.59 4.66
CA LEU A 12 -6.04 -2.56 6.12
C LEU A 12 -6.65 -3.87 6.63
N GLY A 13 -7.77 -4.28 6.04
CA GLY A 13 -8.55 -5.41 6.49
C GLY A 13 -9.19 -5.20 7.87
N PRO A 14 -9.97 -6.18 8.36
CA PRO A 14 -10.66 -6.07 9.64
C PRO A 14 -9.68 -5.82 10.79
N LYS A 15 -9.89 -4.72 11.53
CA LYS A 15 -9.03 -4.29 12.65
C LYS A 15 -7.53 -4.17 12.28
N GLY A 16 -7.21 -3.93 11.01
CA GLY A 16 -5.82 -3.83 10.54
C GLY A 16 -5.10 -5.18 10.39
N ARG A 17 -5.79 -6.32 10.51
CA ARG A 17 -5.18 -7.65 10.51
C ARG A 17 -4.38 -7.90 9.24
N THR A 18 -4.97 -7.65 8.08
CA THR A 18 -4.33 -7.89 6.78
C THR A 18 -3.07 -7.06 6.62
N LEU A 19 -3.11 -5.77 6.99
CA LEU A 19 -1.92 -4.92 6.92
C LEU A 19 -0.82 -5.40 7.88
N ASN A 20 -1.19 -5.89 9.07
CA ASN A 20 -0.23 -6.41 10.05
C ASN A 20 0.42 -7.70 9.56
N GLU A 21 -0.32 -8.58 8.91
CA GLU A 21 0.24 -9.77 8.25
C GLU A 21 1.22 -9.37 7.14
N ILE A 22 0.84 -8.44 6.27
CA ILE A 22 1.73 -7.95 5.20
C ILE A 22 3.02 -7.38 5.80
N LYS A 23 2.94 -6.57 6.87
CA LYS A 23 4.13 -6.05 7.57
C LYS A 23 5.01 -7.18 8.10
N ALA A 24 4.41 -8.16 8.79
CA ALA A 24 5.14 -9.27 9.40
C ALA A 24 5.85 -10.16 8.36
N TYR A 25 5.17 -10.50 7.26
CA TYR A 25 5.73 -11.38 6.24
C TYR A 25 6.69 -10.66 5.29
N SER A 26 6.43 -9.40 4.96
CA SER A 26 7.28 -8.66 4.02
C SER A 26 8.49 -8.00 4.66
N GLY A 27 8.54 -7.89 5.99
CA GLY A 27 9.57 -7.12 6.71
C GLY A 27 9.43 -5.60 6.57
N CYS A 28 8.48 -5.10 5.78
CA CYS A 28 8.32 -3.67 5.55
C CYS A 28 7.66 -2.94 6.72
N ARG A 29 8.09 -1.70 6.94
CA ARG A 29 7.31 -0.71 7.69
C ARG A 29 6.33 -0.04 6.75
N ILE A 30 5.04 -0.18 7.05
CA ILE A 30 3.95 0.39 6.23
C ILE A 30 3.13 1.39 7.03
N LYS A 31 2.92 2.58 6.47
CA LYS A 31 1.99 3.61 6.97
C LYS A 31 0.92 3.90 5.91
N ILE A 32 -0.29 4.18 6.35
CA ILE A 32 -1.40 4.63 5.50
C ILE A 32 -1.83 5.98 6.06
N SER A 33 -1.97 6.99 5.20
CA SER A 33 -2.46 8.33 5.58
C SER A 33 -3.83 8.25 6.24
N GLU A 34 -4.26 9.33 6.89
CA GLU A 34 -5.64 9.49 7.35
C GLU A 34 -6.61 9.58 6.15
N LYS A 35 -7.92 9.50 6.39
CA LYS A 35 -8.90 9.55 5.29
C LYS A 35 -8.98 10.95 4.68
N ASP A 36 -8.85 11.95 5.53
CA ASP A 36 -8.97 13.36 5.17
C ASP A 36 -7.58 14.03 5.20
N ASP A 37 -6.58 13.35 4.66
CA ASP A 37 -5.21 13.88 4.57
C ASP A 37 -5.11 14.86 3.40
N ASP A 38 -4.93 16.15 3.70
CA ASP A 38 -4.82 17.24 2.71
C ASP A 38 -3.65 17.07 1.72
N SER A 39 -2.73 16.14 1.96
CA SER A 39 -1.61 15.84 1.05
C SER A 39 -2.00 14.95 -0.15
N VAL A 40 -3.23 14.44 -0.18
CA VAL A 40 -3.76 13.61 -1.28
C VAL A 40 -5.13 14.10 -1.76
N PRO A 41 -5.51 13.83 -3.02
CA PRO A 41 -6.85 14.15 -3.51
C PRO A 41 -7.95 13.44 -2.71
N GLU A 42 -9.14 14.04 -2.68
CA GLU A 42 -10.32 13.45 -2.03
C GLU A 42 -10.60 12.03 -2.54
N GLY A 43 -10.94 11.12 -1.63
CA GLY A 43 -11.19 9.70 -1.94
C GLY A 43 -9.93 8.87 -2.18
N MET A 44 -8.74 9.42 -1.95
CA MET A 44 -7.45 8.73 -2.06
C MET A 44 -6.72 8.71 -0.72
N ARG A 45 -5.84 7.71 -0.55
CA ARG A 45 -4.91 7.60 0.59
C ARG A 45 -3.51 7.33 0.11
N LEU A 46 -2.53 7.79 0.88
CA LEU A 46 -1.12 7.52 0.66
C LEU A 46 -0.67 6.32 1.49
N ILE A 47 -0.17 5.28 0.82
CA ILE A 47 0.55 4.17 1.43
C ILE A 47 2.06 4.41 1.28
N SER A 48 2.74 4.51 2.42
CA SER A 48 4.19 4.66 2.54
C SER A 48 4.81 3.34 2.98
N ILE A 49 5.79 2.85 2.23
CA ILE A 49 6.46 1.56 2.46
C ILE A 49 7.96 1.83 2.60
N LEU A 50 8.56 1.32 3.67
CA LEU A 50 9.99 1.41 3.94
C LEU A 50 10.55 0.02 4.23
N GLY A 51 11.67 -0.31 3.59
CA GLY A 51 12.39 -1.57 3.73
C GLY A 51 13.53 -1.66 2.71
N THR A 52 14.20 -2.79 2.65
CA THR A 52 15.12 -3.18 1.58
C THR A 52 14.37 -3.37 0.27
N GLU A 53 15.08 -3.42 -0.85
CA GLU A 53 14.46 -3.63 -2.16
C GLU A 53 13.64 -4.93 -2.22
N THR A 54 14.16 -6.01 -1.63
CA THR A 54 13.49 -7.31 -1.56
C THR A 54 12.24 -7.26 -0.71
N GLU A 55 12.31 -6.64 0.47
CA GLU A 55 11.16 -6.44 1.36
C GLU A 55 10.06 -5.62 0.66
N ILE A 56 10.44 -4.53 0.00
CA ILE A 56 9.51 -3.66 -0.73
C ILE A 56 8.86 -4.40 -1.90
N LYS A 57 9.62 -5.20 -2.66
CA LYS A 57 9.09 -6.04 -3.74
C LYS A 57 8.05 -7.03 -3.22
N LEU A 58 8.36 -7.74 -2.13
CA LEU A 58 7.44 -8.69 -1.51
C LEU A 58 6.19 -7.99 -0.96
N CYS A 59 6.35 -6.87 -0.27
CA CYS A 59 5.23 -6.07 0.25
C CYS A 59 4.27 -5.64 -0.87
N LYS A 60 4.80 -5.17 -1.99
CA LYS A 60 3.99 -4.76 -3.15
C LYS A 60 3.20 -5.92 -3.73
N LEU A 61 3.83 -7.09 -3.89
CA LEU A 61 3.16 -8.31 -4.37
C LEU A 61 2.01 -8.73 -3.45
N MET A 62 2.22 -8.71 -2.13
CA MET A 62 1.18 -9.06 -1.16
C MET A 62 0.02 -8.06 -1.17
N LEU A 63 0.30 -6.75 -1.21
CA LEU A 63 -0.73 -5.72 -1.32
C LEU A 63 -1.57 -5.90 -2.59
N GLN A 64 -0.90 -6.12 -3.73
CA GLN A 64 -1.58 -6.34 -5.01
C GLN A 64 -2.47 -7.58 -4.96
N ARG A 65 -1.98 -8.68 -4.37
CA ARG A 65 -2.75 -9.91 -4.20
C ARG A 65 -4.02 -9.69 -3.39
N VAL A 66 -3.90 -9.09 -2.20
CA VAL A 66 -5.03 -8.81 -1.31
C VAL A 66 -6.08 -7.96 -2.02
N VAL A 67 -5.66 -6.92 -2.74
CA VAL A 67 -6.58 -6.03 -3.44
C VAL A 67 -7.25 -6.73 -4.61
N ASN A 68 -6.53 -7.55 -5.36
CA ASN A 68 -7.09 -8.32 -6.47
C ASN A 68 -8.11 -9.38 -6.00
N GLU A 69 -7.86 -10.04 -4.87
CA GLU A 69 -8.75 -11.06 -4.31
C GLU A 69 -10.08 -10.49 -3.79
N HIS A 70 -10.06 -9.25 -3.28
CA HIS A 70 -11.25 -8.60 -2.71
C HIS A 70 -11.98 -7.67 -3.69
N SER A 71 -11.37 -7.35 -4.84
CA SER A 71 -12.00 -6.55 -5.89
C SER A 71 -12.87 -7.44 -6.80
N GLY A 72 -14.01 -7.89 -6.29
CA GLY A 72 -15.02 -8.56 -7.12
C GLY A 72 -15.56 -7.62 -8.21
N ARG A 73 -15.08 -7.78 -9.45
CA ARG A 73 -15.67 -7.26 -10.71
C ARG A 73 -15.57 -5.75 -11.06
N LYS A 74 -14.50 -5.03 -10.69
CA LYS A 74 -14.08 -3.83 -11.47
C LYS A 74 -12.58 -3.83 -11.71
N LYS A 75 -12.17 -4.17 -12.93
CA LYS A 75 -10.78 -4.26 -13.40
C LYS A 75 -10.13 -2.88 -13.63
N GLU A 76 -10.25 -1.96 -12.68
CA GLU A 76 -9.61 -0.64 -12.75
C GLU A 76 -8.69 -0.37 -11.55
N ALA A 77 -8.22 -1.42 -10.89
CA ALA A 77 -7.02 -1.35 -10.06
C ALA A 77 -5.76 -1.28 -10.96
N VAL A 78 -5.73 -0.35 -11.92
CA VAL A 78 -4.47 0.05 -12.57
C VAL A 78 -3.76 0.91 -11.55
N ILE A 79 -3.13 0.22 -10.60
CA ILE A 79 -2.30 0.84 -9.57
C ILE A 79 -1.20 1.57 -10.34
N PHE A 80 -1.32 2.90 -10.43
CA PHE A 80 -0.22 3.75 -10.86
C PHE A 80 0.85 3.69 -9.76
N LEU A 81 1.67 2.64 -9.83
CA LEU A 81 2.94 2.53 -9.13
C LEU A 81 3.90 3.55 -9.77
N LYS A 82 3.58 4.85 -9.70
CA LYS A 82 4.55 5.88 -10.07
C LYS A 82 5.68 5.80 -9.06
N MET A 83 6.77 5.26 -9.58
CA MET A 83 8.01 4.91 -8.95
C MET A 83 8.73 6.20 -8.55
N ASN A 84 8.64 6.60 -7.27
CA ASN A 84 9.68 7.42 -6.66
C ASN A 84 10.55 6.49 -5.83
N VAL A 85 11.50 5.86 -6.53
CA VAL A 85 12.71 5.32 -5.91
C VAL A 85 13.54 6.54 -5.53
N LEU A 86 13.28 7.12 -4.35
CA LEU A 86 14.31 7.89 -3.68
C LEU A 86 15.15 6.88 -2.90
N THR A 87 16.17 6.34 -3.58
CA THR A 87 17.28 5.66 -2.93
C THR A 87 18.49 6.59 -3.02
N VAL A 88 19.31 6.58 -1.95
CA VAL A 88 20.67 7.18 -1.78
C VAL A 88 20.62 8.64 -1.23
N LEU A 89 21.27 9.09 -0.14
CA LEU A 89 22.30 8.62 0.84
C LEU A 89 22.13 9.44 2.16
N LEU A 90 22.53 8.94 3.34
CA LEU A 90 23.84 9.13 4.02
C LEU A 90 23.91 8.04 5.13
N GLN A 91 24.81 7.04 5.13
CA GLN A 91 26.26 7.08 5.44
C GLN A 91 26.84 8.43 5.85
#